data_AF-A0A091CBW4-F1
#
_entry.id   AF-A0A091CBW4-F1
#
_cell.length_a   1.000
_cell.length_b   1.000
_cell.length_c   1.000
_cell.angle_alpha   90.00
_cell.angle_beta   90.00
_cell.angle_gamma   90.00
#
_symmetry.space_group_name_H-M   'P 1'
#
loop_
_entity.id
_entity.type
_entity.pdbx_description
1 polymer ?
#
loop_
_entity_poly.entity_id
_entity_poly.type
_entity_poly.pdbx_seq_one_letter_code
_entity_poly.pdbx_strand_id
1 'polypeptide(L)'
;MTLNRQNFGEPSFKINKFRPYQSGDRLSQIDWKISSKQQELVLREYEQEQPSESVFLFYGSASPYFEATLSLFYSLWKELQGEGADFVLLGEQGMSQTYLTKDDFSFIQPLNQEVELPDFGQK
;
A
#
# COMPACT_ATOMS: atom_id res chain seq x y z
N MET A 1 2.56 -11.70 34.96
CA MET A 1 2.30 -12.28 33.63
C MET A 1 0.90 -11.86 33.21
N THR A 2 0.76 -11.16 32.10
CA THR A 2 -0.53 -10.67 31.60
C THR A 2 -0.63 -11.08 30.13
N LEU A 3 -1.60 -11.92 29.80
CA LEU A 3 -1.66 -12.59 28.51
C LEU A 3 -2.23 -11.65 27.44
N ASN A 4 -1.38 -11.10 26.57
CA ASN A 4 -1.83 -10.27 25.45
C ASN A 4 -2.52 -11.13 24.40
N ARG A 5 -3.86 -11.19 24.44
CA ARG A 5 -4.65 -11.98 23.50
C ARG A 5 -4.80 -11.24 22.17
N GLN A 6 -3.80 -11.39 21.32
CA GLN A 6 -3.84 -10.92 19.93
C GLN A 6 -5.03 -11.54 19.19
N ASN A 7 -5.98 -10.72 18.77
CA ASN A 7 -7.12 -11.16 17.96
C ASN A 7 -6.66 -11.30 16.50
N PHE A 8 -6.33 -12.51 16.06
CA PHE A 8 -6.14 -12.80 14.64
C PHE A 8 -7.45 -12.56 13.86
N GLY A 9 -7.37 -11.80 12.77
CA GLY A 9 -8.49 -11.62 11.82
C GLY A 9 -9.07 -10.22 11.69
N GLU A 10 -8.61 -9.21 12.45
CA GLU A 10 -8.93 -7.80 12.16
C GLU A 10 -8.14 -7.36 10.92
N PRO A 11 -8.78 -6.89 9.82
CA PRO A 11 -8.06 -6.34 8.67
C PRO A 11 -7.44 -4.97 9.05
N SER A 12 -6.26 -4.66 8.52
CA SER A 12 -5.35 -3.59 8.99
C SER A 12 -5.80 -2.14 8.72
N PHE A 13 -7.07 -1.90 8.40
CA PHE A 13 -7.58 -0.57 8.08
C PHE A 13 -7.81 0.28 9.33
N LYS A 14 -7.18 1.45 9.41
CA LYS A 14 -7.41 2.44 10.48
C LYS A 14 -8.79 3.09 10.28
N ILE A 15 -9.75 2.75 11.14
CA ILE A 15 -11.08 3.36 11.15
C ILE A 15 -11.00 4.69 11.92
N ASN A 16 -10.76 5.79 11.20
CA ASN A 16 -10.61 7.11 11.82
C ASN A 16 -11.94 7.85 12.06
N LYS A 17 -13.01 7.54 11.33
CA LYS A 17 -14.29 8.26 11.47
C LYS A 17 -15.53 7.36 11.41
N PHE A 18 -16.54 7.76 12.18
CA PHE A 18 -17.90 7.26 12.14
C PHE A 18 -18.83 8.46 11.90
N ARG A 19 -19.80 8.32 10.99
CA ARG A 19 -20.79 9.38 10.70
C ARG A 19 -22.19 8.81 10.47
N PRO A 20 -23.26 9.61 10.60
CA PRO A 20 -24.58 9.20 10.16
C PRO A 20 -24.61 8.80 8.68
N TYR A 21 -25.41 7.78 8.38
CA TYR A 21 -25.75 7.34 7.03
C TYR A 21 -26.54 8.44 6.28
N GLN A 22 -26.25 8.57 4.98
CA GLN A 22 -26.92 9.48 4.06
C GLN A 22 -27.43 8.72 2.83
N SER A 23 -28.51 9.22 2.23
CA SER A 23 -29.12 8.62 1.04
C SER A 23 -28.15 8.60 -0.15
N GLY A 24 -27.58 7.42 -0.43
CA GLY A 24 -26.54 7.22 -1.44
C GLY A 24 -25.35 6.40 -0.92
N ASP A 25 -25.18 6.31 0.40
CA ASP A 25 -24.15 5.47 1.02
C ASP A 25 -24.36 3.97 0.74
N ARG A 26 -23.25 3.22 0.64
CA ARG A 26 -23.30 1.77 0.45
C ARG A 26 -23.65 1.08 1.77
N LEU A 27 -24.70 0.25 1.77
CA LEU A 27 -25.13 -0.52 2.95
C LEU A 27 -24.03 -1.44 3.52
N SER A 28 -23.05 -1.84 2.71
CA SER A 28 -21.86 -2.61 3.13
C SER A 28 -20.89 -1.85 4.04
N GLN A 29 -21.02 -0.52 4.16
CA GLN A 29 -20.19 0.31 5.03
C GLN A 29 -20.84 0.62 6.39
N ILE A 30 -22.06 0.12 6.65
CA ILE A 30 -22.79 0.36 7.92
C ILE A 30 -22.18 -0.44 9.08
N ASP A 31 -21.87 0.24 10.18
CA ASP A 31 -21.57 -0.41 11.47
C ASP A 31 -22.87 -0.84 12.14
N TRP A 32 -23.32 -2.06 11.88
CA TRP A 32 -24.49 -2.62 12.57
C TRP A 32 -24.29 -2.68 14.10
N LYS A 33 -23.05 -2.72 14.57
CA LYS A 33 -22.68 -2.82 15.99
C LYS A 33 -22.77 -1.49 16.72
N ILE A 34 -22.38 -0.39 16.08
CA ILE A 34 -22.53 0.97 16.64
C ILE A 34 -23.95 1.50 16.36
N SER A 35 -24.51 1.26 15.17
CA SER A 35 -25.89 1.65 14.83
C SER A 35 -26.90 1.09 15.84
N SER A 36 -26.77 -0.19 16.20
CA SER A 36 -27.63 -0.82 17.21
C SER A 36 -27.50 -0.21 18.61
N LYS A 37 -26.41 0.51 18.93
CA LYS A 37 -26.22 1.20 20.22
C LYS A 37 -26.70 2.64 20.21
N GLN A 38 -26.64 3.31 19.06
CA GLN A 38 -27.01 4.73 18.91
C GLN A 38 -28.43 4.92 18.38
N GLN A 39 -29.09 3.84 17.92
CA GLN A 39 -30.42 3.83 17.29
C GLN A 39 -30.53 4.62 15.97
N GLU A 40 -29.40 5.07 15.43
CA GLU A 40 -29.24 5.70 14.11
C GLU A 40 -28.34 4.81 13.23
N LEU A 41 -28.45 4.91 11.90
CA LEU A 41 -27.54 4.20 11.00
C LEU A 41 -26.20 4.93 10.91
N VAL A 42 -25.12 4.23 11.19
CA VAL A 42 -23.74 4.77 11.26
C VAL A 42 -22.87 4.11 10.21
N LEU A 43 -22.17 4.92 9.41
CA LEU A 43 -21.18 4.47 8.45
C LEU A 43 -19.77 4.42 9.08
N ARG A 44 -19.00 3.38 8.71
CA ARG A 44 -17.54 3.36 8.87
C ARG A 44 -16.90 4.07 7.69
N GLU A 45 -16.22 5.18 7.96
CA GLU A 45 -15.31 5.79 7.00
C GLU A 45 -13.90 5.28 7.28
N TYR A 46 -13.47 4.34 6.45
CA TYR A 46 -12.06 3.98 6.33
C TYR A 46 -11.31 5.17 5.75
N GLU A 47 -10.16 5.48 6.33
CA GLU A 47 -9.25 6.45 5.73
C GLU A 47 -8.77 5.89 4.39
N GLN A 48 -8.97 6.63 3.29
CA GLN A 48 -8.16 6.38 2.10
C GLN A 48 -6.73 6.70 2.49
N GLU A 49 -5.82 5.77 2.25
CA GLU A 49 -4.39 5.97 2.50
C GLU A 49 -3.97 7.25 1.77
N GLN A 50 -3.43 8.22 2.52
CA GLN A 50 -3.01 9.49 1.92
C GLN A 50 -1.90 9.16 0.91
N PRO A 51 -1.98 9.67 -0.34
CA PRO A 51 -0.95 9.38 -1.33
C PRO A 51 0.41 9.83 -0.78
N SER A 52 1.40 8.94 -0.89
CA SER A 52 2.72 9.17 -0.30
C SER A 52 3.31 10.52 -0.72
N GLU A 53 4.07 11.15 0.17
CA GLU A 53 4.74 12.40 -0.15
C GLU A 53 6.04 12.18 -0.96
N SER A 54 6.42 10.93 -1.22
CA SER A 54 7.61 10.55 -1.99
C SER A 54 7.47 9.14 -2.54
N VAL A 55 7.78 8.98 -3.82
CA VAL A 55 7.81 7.69 -4.53
C VAL A 55 9.24 7.37 -4.92
N PHE A 56 9.73 6.20 -4.51
CA PHE A 56 11.02 5.66 -4.94
C PHE A 56 10.80 4.67 -6.10
N LEU A 57 11.47 4.90 -7.23
CA LEU A 57 11.42 4.03 -8.41
C LEU A 57 12.75 3.29 -8.58
N PHE A 58 12.70 1.96 -8.66
CA PHE A 58 13.78 1.17 -9.24
C PHE A 58 13.55 0.99 -10.74
N TYR A 59 14.38 1.66 -11.54
CA TYR A 59 14.41 1.48 -12.98
C TYR A 59 15.39 0.36 -13.35
N GLY A 60 14.87 -0.85 -13.55
CA GLY A 60 15.66 -2.06 -13.73
C GLY A 60 16.28 -2.20 -15.12
N SER A 61 17.08 -1.25 -15.60
CA SER A 61 17.72 -1.32 -16.91
C SER A 61 18.72 -2.50 -17.02
N ALA A 62 18.76 -3.14 -18.20
CA ALA A 62 19.75 -4.17 -18.50
C ALA A 62 21.18 -3.60 -18.41
N SER A 63 21.88 -3.93 -17.32
CA SER A 63 23.22 -3.43 -17.03
C SER A 63 24.02 -4.44 -16.20
N PRO A 64 25.36 -4.42 -16.24
CA PRO A 64 26.20 -5.28 -15.39
C PRO A 64 26.05 -5.04 -13.88
N TYR A 65 25.34 -3.97 -13.48
CA TYR A 65 25.15 -3.55 -12.09
C TYR A 65 23.74 -3.85 -11.55
N PHE A 66 22.83 -4.38 -12.38
CA PHE A 66 21.42 -4.63 -12.02
C PHE A 66 21.24 -5.27 -10.64
N GLU A 67 21.89 -6.41 -10.37
CA GLU A 67 21.82 -7.12 -9.08
C GLU A 67 22.31 -6.28 -7.90
N ALA A 68 23.35 -5.47 -8.09
CA ALA A 68 23.94 -4.63 -7.05
C ALA A 68 23.04 -3.43 -6.73
N THR A 69 22.47 -2.79 -7.75
CA THR A 69 21.51 -1.69 -7.59
C THR A 69 20.18 -2.20 -7.02
N LEU A 70 19.73 -3.39 -7.42
CA LEU A 70 18.53 -4.05 -6.88
C LEU A 70 18.73 -4.41 -5.40
N SER A 71 19.89 -4.95 -5.02
CA SER A 71 20.26 -5.22 -3.62
C SER A 71 20.30 -3.95 -2.75
N LEU A 72 20.80 -2.85 -3.32
CA LEU A 72 20.79 -1.54 -2.66
C LEU A 72 19.36 -1.00 -2.49
N PHE A 73 18.53 -1.10 -3.53
CA PHE A 73 17.14 -0.64 -3.49
C PHE A 73 16.27 -1.48 -2.54
N TYR A 74 16.49 -2.81 -2.50
CA TYR A 74 15.91 -3.69 -1.48
C TYR A 74 16.29 -3.28 -0.06
N SER A 75 17.56 -2.89 0.16
CA SER A 75 18.02 -2.43 1.47
C SER A 75 17.36 -1.10 1.87
N LEU A 76 17.17 -0.18 0.92
CA LEU A 76 16.45 1.09 1.12
C LEU A 76 14.96 0.87 1.44
N TRP A 77 14.27 0.06 0.63
CA TRP A 77 12.88 -0.34 0.86
C TRP A 77 12.71 -0.98 2.24
N LYS A 78 13.59 -1.91 2.60
CA LYS A 78 13.51 -2.64 3.88
C LYS A 78 13.57 -1.71 5.09
N GLU A 79 14.33 -0.62 5.01
CA GLU A 79 14.42 0.38 6.09
C GLU A 79 13.20 1.32 6.10
N LEU A 80 12.78 1.82 4.92
CA LEU A 80 11.80 2.91 4.79
C LEU A 80 10.33 2.48 4.59
N GLN A 81 10.04 1.18 4.44
CA GLN A 81 8.69 0.61 4.25
C GLN A 81 7.65 0.91 5.36
N GLY A 82 8.00 1.68 6.39
CA GLY A 82 7.09 2.17 7.43
C GLY A 82 6.92 3.69 7.47
N GLU A 83 7.65 4.46 6.65
CA GLU A 83 7.75 5.93 6.77
C GLU A 83 6.82 6.72 5.83
N GLY A 84 5.91 6.05 5.12
CA GLY A 84 4.93 6.72 4.25
C GLY A 84 5.46 7.15 2.88
N ALA A 85 6.51 6.49 2.39
CA ALA A 85 7.00 6.59 1.02
C ALA A 85 6.61 5.34 0.22
N ASP A 86 6.10 5.51 -0.99
CA ASP A 86 5.80 4.40 -1.89
C ASP A 86 7.06 3.90 -2.60
N PHE A 87 7.11 2.60 -2.91
CA PHE A 87 8.19 1.99 -3.67
C PHE A 87 7.63 1.25 -4.88
N VAL A 88 8.25 1.45 -6.04
CA VAL A 88 7.86 0.82 -7.31
C VAL A 88 9.07 0.13 -7.91
N LEU A 89 8.90 -1.14 -8.29
CA LEU A 89 9.85 -1.87 -9.13
C LEU A 89 9.35 -1.87 -10.58
N LEU A 90 10.22 -1.49 -11.51
CA LEU A 90 9.93 -1.46 -12.95
C LEU A 90 10.96 -2.31 -13.70
N GLY A 91 10.48 -3.39 -14.32
CA GLY A 91 11.28 -4.39 -15.04
C GLY A 91 10.48 -5.05 -16.17
N GLU A 92 10.99 -6.14 -16.75
CA GLU A 92 10.37 -6.75 -17.94
C GLU A 92 8.92 -7.21 -17.73
N GLN A 93 8.56 -7.66 -16.52
CA GLN A 93 7.19 -8.10 -16.20
C GLN A 93 6.22 -6.94 -15.90
N GLY A 94 6.64 -5.69 -16.10
CA GLY A 94 5.85 -4.49 -15.85
C GLY A 94 6.20 -3.82 -14.52
N MET A 95 5.18 -3.29 -13.84
CA MET A 95 5.32 -2.51 -12.61
C MET A 95 4.59 -3.20 -11.45
N SER A 96 5.30 -3.55 -10.39
CA SER A 96 4.68 -3.81 -9.09
C SER A 96 4.51 -2.48 -8.36
N GLN A 97 3.26 -2.06 -8.15
CA GLN A 97 2.90 -0.81 -7.45
C GLN A 97 2.17 -1.12 -6.12
N THR A 98 2.24 -0.16 -5.19
CA THR A 98 1.50 -0.08 -3.91
C THR A 98 1.85 -1.12 -2.83
N TYR A 99 2.13 -2.40 -3.17
CA TYR A 99 2.40 -3.44 -2.16
C TYR A 99 3.57 -4.37 -2.54
N LEU A 100 4.78 -3.82 -2.62
CA LEU A 100 5.99 -4.64 -2.80
C LEU A 100 6.17 -5.62 -1.63
N THR A 101 6.42 -6.88 -1.98
CA THR A 101 6.88 -7.91 -1.06
C THR A 101 8.38 -8.17 -1.28
N LYS A 102 9.00 -8.96 -0.40
CA LYS A 102 10.37 -9.44 -0.62
C LYS A 102 10.52 -10.26 -1.92
N ASP A 103 9.47 -10.95 -2.33
CA ASP A 103 9.54 -11.90 -3.43
C ASP A 103 9.51 -11.19 -4.80
N ASP A 104 8.90 -9.99 -4.90
CA ASP A 104 8.97 -9.13 -6.10
C ASP A 104 10.43 -8.84 -6.51
N PHE A 105 11.31 -8.55 -5.54
CA PHE A 105 12.74 -8.35 -5.75
C PHE A 105 13.48 -9.60 -6.24
N SER A 106 12.87 -10.78 -6.11
CA SER A 106 13.44 -12.06 -6.57
C SER A 106 12.92 -12.49 -7.94
N PHE A 107 11.81 -11.90 -8.41
CA PHE A 107 11.19 -12.22 -9.71
C PHE A 107 11.40 -11.14 -10.78
N ILE A 108 11.69 -9.89 -10.40
CA ILE A 108 11.98 -8.82 -11.36
C ILE A 108 13.14 -9.21 -12.31
N GLN A 109 12.95 -8.97 -13.61
CA GLN A 109 13.95 -9.15 -14.65
C GLN A 109 14.32 -7.80 -15.28
N PRO A 110 15.55 -7.63 -15.76
CA PRO A 110 15.99 -6.38 -16.37
C PRO A 110 15.23 -6.04 -17.66
N LEU A 111 15.04 -4.74 -17.88
CA LEU A 111 14.43 -4.19 -19.09
C LEU A 111 15.34 -4.40 -20.31
N ASN A 112 14.83 -5.16 -21.28
CA ASN A 112 15.48 -5.39 -22.57
C ASN A 112 15.39 -4.20 -23.54
N GLN A 113 14.55 -3.20 -23.25
CA GLN A 113 14.41 -1.94 -23.99
C GLN A 113 14.02 -0.79 -23.03
N GLU A 114 14.22 0.45 -23.45
CA GLU A 114 13.75 1.63 -22.70
C GLU A 114 12.21 1.71 -22.72
N VAL A 115 11.60 2.08 -21.58
CA VAL A 115 10.15 2.11 -21.38
C VAL A 115 9.75 3.47 -20.80
N GLU A 116 8.62 4.01 -21.26
CA GLU A 116 8.08 5.26 -20.70
C GLU A 116 7.80 5.13 -19.20
N LEU A 117 8.22 6.13 -18.43
CA LEU A 117 7.96 6.18 -17.00
C LEU A 117 6.45 6.36 -16.75
N PRO A 118 5.87 5.67 -15.75
CA PRO A 118 4.47 5.90 -15.39
C PRO A 118 4.27 7.34 -14.93
N ASP A 119 3.08 7.89 -15.22
CA ASP A 119 2.61 9.09 -14.54
C ASP A 119 2.28 8.72 -13.08
N PHE A 120 3.10 9.21 -12.16
CA PHE A 120 2.87 9.09 -10.70
C PHE A 120 1.84 10.09 -10.18
N GLY A 121 1.34 10.98 -11.04
CA GLY A 121 0.49 12.12 -10.69
C GLY A 121 1.29 13.29 -10.14
N GLN A 122 0.95 14.51 -10.57
CA GLN A 122 1.38 15.73 -9.89
C GLN A 122 0.28 16.20 -8.93
N LYS A 123 0.68 16.69 -7.75
CA LYS A 123 -0.19 17.37 -6.77
C LYS A 123 -0.61 18.75 -7.26
#